data_AF-X1TG45-F1
#
_entry.id   AF-X1TG45-F1
#
_cell.length_a   1.000
_cell.length_b   1.000
_cell.length_c   1.000
_cell.angle_alpha   90.00
_cell.angle_beta   90.00
_cell.angle_gamma   90.00
#
_symmetry.space_group_name_H-M   'P 1'
#
loop_
_entity.id
_entity.type
_entity.pdbx_description
1 polymer ?
#
loop_
_entity_poly.entity_id
_entity_poly.type
_entity_poly.pdbx_seq_one_letter_code
_entity_poly.pdbx_strand_id
1 'polypeptide(L)' 'MHILATDGCFSDDGFFYTPSINIDNASLEKLFIHKIFKMLLKKGLITEKIIELVLSWRHTGFGVYCG' A
#
# COMPACT_ATOMS: atom_id res chain seq x y z
N MET A 1 10.20 4.01 3.31
CA MET A 1 9.62 3.08 4.32
C MET A 1 9.52 1.72 3.66
N HIS A 2 10.10 0.69 4.26
CA HIS A 2 9.98 -0.67 3.77
C HIS A 2 9.17 -1.47 4.79
N ILE A 3 8.19 -2.22 4.31
CA ILE A 3 7.38 -3.12 5.12
C ILE A 3 7.64 -4.53 4.60
N LEU A 4 8.00 -5.43 5.50
CA LEU A 4 8.07 -6.87 5.25
C LEU A 4 6.94 -7.51 6.05
N ALA A 5 6.10 -8.26 5.35
CA ALA A 5 4.97 -8.96 5.93
C ALA A 5 4.97 -10.41 5.45
N THR A 6 4.40 -11.30 6.25
CA THR A 6 4.18 -12.69 5.85
C THR A 6 3.16 -12.76 4.72
N ASP A 7 3.32 -13.72 3.80
CA ASP A 7 2.35 -13.99 2.72
C ASP A 7 1.13 -14.78 3.25
N GLY A 8 0.51 -14.27 4.30
CA GLY A 8 -0.57 -14.96 4.98
C GLY A 8 -0.86 -14.40 6.36
N CYS A 9 -1.93 -14.92 6.97
CA CYS A 9 -2.39 -14.53 8.30
C CYS A 9 -2.88 -15.74 9.10
N PHE A 10 -2.96 -15.56 10.42
CA PHE A 10 -3.57 -16.53 11.31
C PHE A 10 -5.06 -16.23 11.47
N SER A 11 -5.87 -17.29 11.51
CA SER A 11 -7.25 -17.27 11.98
C SER A 11 -7.34 -17.28 13.50
N ASP A 12 -8.55 -17.08 14.04
CA ASP A 12 -8.82 -17.10 15.48
C ASP A 12 -8.54 -18.46 16.14
N ASP A 13 -8.65 -19.56 15.38
CA ASP A 13 -8.29 -20.91 15.83
C ASP A 13 -6.80 -21.26 15.65
N GLY A 14 -5.98 -20.29 15.23
CA GLY A 14 -4.52 -20.40 15.21
C GLY A 14 -3.94 -21.08 13.97
N PHE A 15 -4.75 -21.40 12.96
CA PHE A 15 -4.26 -21.91 11.69
C PHE A 15 -3.71 -20.79 10.81
N PHE A 16 -2.59 -21.04 10.13
CA PHE A 16 -2.00 -20.11 9.18
C PHE A 16 -2.56 -20.34 7.78
N TYR A 17 -3.02 -19.28 7.14
CA TYR A 17 -3.57 -19.30 5.78
C TYR A 17 -2.72 -18.44 4.86
N THR A 18 -2.37 -18.99 3.71
CA THR A 18 -1.79 -18.24 2.59
C THR A 18 -2.90 -17.87 1.60
N PRO A 19 -2.75 -16.79 0.84
CA PRO A 19 -3.67 -16.46 -0.25
C PRO A 19 -3.80 -17.63 -1.24
N SER A 20 -5.02 -17.98 -1.62
CA SER A 20 -5.27 -18.99 -2.66
C SER A 20 -5.08 -18.44 -4.08
N ILE A 21 -4.94 -17.11 -4.21
CA ILE A 21 -4.68 -16.39 -5.44
C ILE A 21 -3.53 -15.42 -5.23
N ASN A 22 -2.77 -15.15 -6.29
CA ASN A 22 -1.76 -14.09 -6.27
C ASN A 22 -2.42 -12.76 -5.92
N ILE A 23 -1.80 -12.04 -4.99
CA ILE A 23 -2.26 -10.71 -4.62
C ILE A 23 -2.02 -9.75 -5.78
N ASP A 24 -3.03 -8.95 -6.13
CA ASP A 24 -2.87 -7.90 -7.12
C ASP A 24 -2.04 -6.74 -6.56
N ASN A 25 -0.74 -6.75 -6.87
CA ASN A 25 0.22 -5.73 -6.47
C ASN A 25 -0.22 -4.31 -6.89
N ALA A 26 -0.90 -4.16 -8.03
CA ALA A 26 -1.36 -2.85 -8.49
C ALA A 26 -2.48 -2.30 -7.61
N SER A 27 -3.40 -3.15 -7.15
CA SER A 27 -4.44 -2.75 -6.19
C SER A 27 -3.85 -2.43 -4.82
N LEU A 28 -2.86 -3.18 -4.35
CA LEU A 28 -2.15 -2.89 -3.10
C LEU A 28 -1.45 -1.53 -3.14
N GLU A 29 -0.73 -1.25 -4.24
CA GLU A 29 -0.04 0.03 -4.42
C GLU A 29 -1.03 1.20 -4.37
N LYS A 30 -2.15 1.12 -5.11
CA LYS A 30 -3.20 2.14 -5.10
C LYS A 30 -3.79 2.37 -3.71
N LEU A 31 -4.07 1.29 -2.98
CA LEU A 31 -4.60 1.37 -1.61
C LEU A 31 -3.60 2.03 -0.66
N PHE A 32 -2.32 1.67 -0.79
CA PHE A 32 -1.25 2.23 0.01
C PHE A 32 -1.10 3.74 -0.24
N ILE A 33 -0.98 4.14 -1.51
CA ILE A 33 -0.89 5.56 -1.92
C ILE A 33 -2.08 6.34 -1.37
N HIS A 34 -3.30 5.84 -1.57
CA HIS A 34 -4.52 6.51 -1.09
C HIS A 34 -4.51 6.71 0.43
N LYS A 35 -4.19 5.67 1.21
CA LYS A 35 -4.19 5.75 2.67
C LYS A 35 -3.10 6.68 3.19
N ILE A 36 -1.90 6.65 2.60
CA ILE A 36 -0.79 7.51 3.00
C ILE A 36 -1.11 8.97 2.71
N PHE A 37 -1.56 9.31 1.50
CA PHE A 37 -1.94 10.69 1.16
C PHE A 37 -3.07 11.21 2.05
N LYS A 38 -4.11 10.41 2.28
CA LYS A 38 -5.20 10.77 3.20
C LYS A 38 -4.69 11.06 4.61
N MET A 39 -3.78 10.24 5.12
CA MET A 39 -3.17 10.45 6.44
C MET A 39 -2.33 11.74 6.48
N LEU A 40 -1.48 11.97 5.48
CA LEU A 40 -0.60 13.13 5.43
C LEU A 40 -1.38 14.44 5.27
N LEU A 41 -2.43 14.47 4.44
CA LEU A 41 -3.37 15.59 4.34
C LEU A 41 -4.04 15.89 5.68
N LYS A 42 -4.59 14.84 6.33
CA LYS A 42 -5.25 14.99 7.64
C LYS A 42 -4.31 15.58 8.70
N LYS A 43 -3.00 15.27 8.62
CA LYS A 43 -1.97 15.81 9.51
C LYS A 43 -1.43 17.18 9.08
N GLY A 44 -1.88 17.74 7.96
CA GLY A 44 -1.39 19.02 7.42
C GLY A 44 0.05 18.96 6.92
N LEU A 45 0.59 17.76 6.65
CA LEU A 45 1.98 17.57 6.24
C LEU A 45 2.20 17.76 4.73
N ILE A 46 1.14 17.66 3.93
CA ILE A 46 1.12 17.91 2.49
C ILE A 46 -0.16 18.64 2.10
N THR A 47 -0.21 19.12 0.87
CA THR A 47 -1.40 19.73 0.26
C THR A 47 -1.88 18.91 -0.93
N GLU A 48 -3.10 19.17 -1.43
CA GLU A 48 -3.63 18.52 -2.63
C GLU A 48 -2.73 18.74 -3.85
N LYS A 49 -2.13 19.93 -3.98
CA LYS A 49 -1.17 20.24 -5.04
C LYS A 49 0.07 19.34 -5.01
N ILE A 50 0.54 18.95 -3.82
CA ILE A 50 1.65 18.01 -3.70
C ILE A 50 1.23 16.61 -4.15
N ILE A 51 -0.01 16.20 -3.87
CA ILE A 51 -0.54 14.91 -4.34
C ILE A 51 -0.60 14.88 -5.87
N GLU A 52 -1.16 15.92 -6.49
CA GLU A 52 -1.21 16.03 -7.96
C GLU A 52 0.18 15.94 -8.58
N LEU A 53 1.16 16.64 -7.99
CA LEU A 53 2.56 16.59 -8.43
C LEU A 53 3.13 15.17 -8.37
N VAL A 54 2.96 14.46 -7.24
CA VAL A 54 3.49 13.10 -7.08
C VAL A 54 2.78 12.12 -8.03
N LEU A 55 1.47 12.26 -8.22
CA LEU A 55 0.71 11.43 -9.16
C LEU A 55 1.06 11.71 -10.63
N SER A 56 1.64 12.88 -10.95
CA SER A 56 2.12 13.20 -12.30
C SER A 56 3.42 12.48 -12.68
N TRP A 57 4.13 11.88 -11.71
CA TRP A 57 5.39 11.21 -11.98
C TRP A 57 5.18 9.96 -12.83
N ARG A 58 6.10 9.74 -13.78
CA ARG A 58 6.09 8.56 -14.68
C ARG A 58 6.06 7.24 -13.90
N HIS A 59 6.73 7.21 -12.76
CA HIS A 59 6.69 6.10 -11.81
C HIS A 59 6.28 6.66 -10.45
N THR A 60 5.33 5.99 -9.80
CA THR A 60 4.76 6.42 -8.52
C THR A 60 5.80 6.44 -7.39
N GLY A 61 6.91 5.72 -7.55
CA GLY A 61 7.92 5.51 -6.51
C GLY A 61 7.48 4.51 -5.43
N PHE A 62 6.29 3.92 -5.56
CA PHE A 62 5.78 2.87 -4.69
C PHE A 62 5.89 1.53 -5.41
N GLY A 63 6.58 0.58 -4.79
CA GLY A 63 6.73 -0.77 -5.30
C GLY A 63 6.14 -1.76 -4.31
N VAL A 64 5.32 -2.68 -4.82
CA VAL A 64 4.82 -3.83 -4.07
C VAL A 64 5.33 -5.09 -4.76
N TYR A 65 5.86 -6.00 -3.97
CA TYR A 65 6.28 -7.32 -4.41
C TYR A 65 5.66 -8.36 -3.47
N CYS A 66 4.98 -9.33 -4.08
CA CYS A 66 4.49 -10.55 -3.46
C CYS A 66 5.07 -11.70 -4.29
N GLY A 67 5.74 -12.65 -3.63
CA GLY A 67 6.46 -13.74 -4.27
C GLY A 67 6.78 -14.86 -3.31
#